data_AF-A0A2D6NEG0-F1
#
_entry.id   AF-A0A2D6NEG0-F1
#
_cell.length_a   1.000
_cell.length_b   1.000
_cell.length_c   1.000
_cell.angle_alpha   90.00
_cell.angle_beta   90.00
_cell.angle_gamma   90.00
#
_symmetry.space_group_name_H-M   'P 1'
#
loop_
_entity.id
_entity.type
_entity.pdbx_description
1 polymer ?
#
loop_
_entity_poly.entity_id
_entity_poly.type
_entity_poly.pdbx_seq_one_letter_code
_entity_poly.pdbx_strand_id
1 'polypeptide(L)'
;MNNNYEPEYVKKQILVQFRVSLGYRFAEDFGKRLGMKLVDTYNHGDNIFIYNTKKGKELDGCEEFKKYEKFIEWAGLRDLKLEKRWKHLENSVNLLERLVDECELPDEEYDSRVKEIVDILEKS
;
A
#
# COMPACT_ATOMS: atom_id res chain seq x y z
N MET A 1 6.06 3.91 -24.45
CA MET A 1 4.88 3.26 -23.87
C MET A 1 4.12 4.29 -23.05
N ASN A 2 2.93 4.69 -23.49
CA ASN A 2 2.04 5.52 -22.67
C ASN A 2 1.47 4.63 -21.56
N ASN A 3 2.09 4.67 -20.38
CA ASN A 3 1.42 4.20 -19.18
C ASN A 3 0.35 5.23 -18.80
N ASN A 4 -0.82 5.15 -19.43
CA ASN A 4 -2.00 5.87 -18.97
C ASN A 4 -2.50 5.21 -17.68
N TYR A 5 -1.76 5.41 -16.60
CA TYR A 5 -2.20 5.05 -15.27
C TYR A 5 -3.22 6.08 -14.80
N GLU A 6 -4.46 5.65 -14.63
CA GLU A 6 -5.52 6.45 -14.03
C GLU A 6 -5.79 5.95 -12.61
N PRO A 7 -5.41 6.69 -11.56
CA PRO A 7 -5.59 6.25 -10.17
C PRO A 7 -7.07 6.17 -9.78
N GLU A 8 -7.39 5.25 -8.87
CA GLU A 8 -8.74 5.15 -8.29
C GLU A 8 -8.62 5.33 -6.77
N TYR A 9 -9.15 6.42 -6.23
CA TYR A 9 -8.94 6.75 -4.83
C TYR A 9 -10.06 6.28 -3.90
N VAL A 10 -9.70 5.84 -2.70
CA VAL A 10 -10.65 5.61 -1.61
C VAL A 10 -11.24 6.94 -1.17
N LYS A 11 -12.57 7.06 -1.26
CA LYS A 11 -13.28 8.26 -0.78
C LYS A 11 -13.13 8.39 0.73
N LYS A 12 -12.98 9.63 1.20
CA LYS A 12 -12.84 10.00 2.61
C LYS A 12 -11.56 9.48 3.29
N GLN A 13 -10.57 8.99 2.55
CA GLN A 13 -9.35 8.46 3.15
C GLN A 13 -8.09 9.02 2.50
N ILE A 14 -7.09 9.26 3.34
CA ILE A 14 -5.74 9.64 2.94
C ILE A 14 -4.72 8.76 3.64
N LEU A 15 -3.54 8.69 3.05
CA LEU A 15 -2.35 8.08 3.63
C LEU A 15 -1.41 9.18 4.07
N VAL A 16 -0.81 8.99 5.24
CA VAL A 16 0.19 9.91 5.79
C VAL A 16 1.36 9.10 6.31
N GLN A 17 2.54 9.39 5.76
CA GLN A 17 3.82 8.82 6.19
C GLN A 17 4.54 9.79 7.12
N PHE A 18 4.91 9.30 8.30
CA PHE A 18 5.76 10.05 9.21
C PHE A 18 7.23 9.71 8.99
N ARG A 19 8.11 10.72 9.11
CA ARG A 19 9.56 10.58 8.93
C ARG A 19 10.24 9.68 9.94
N VAL A 20 9.63 9.52 11.11
CA VAL A 20 10.16 8.75 12.22
C VAL A 20 9.13 7.75 12.68
N SER A 21 9.60 6.63 13.23
CA SER A 21 8.68 5.65 13.80
C SER A 21 7.99 6.22 15.01
N LEU A 22 6.68 6.40 14.87
CA LEU A 22 5.81 6.99 15.88
C LEU A 22 4.76 5.96 16.25
N GLY A 23 4.52 5.82 17.55
CA GLY A 23 3.47 4.94 18.03
C GLY A 23 2.09 5.39 17.55
N TYR A 24 1.18 4.42 17.42
CA TYR A 24 -0.21 4.63 17.00
C TYR A 24 -0.91 5.79 17.75
N ARG A 25 -0.66 5.88 19.07
CA ARG A 25 -1.24 6.94 19.93
C ARG A 25 -0.81 8.35 19.51
N PHE A 26 0.45 8.53 19.12
CA PHE A 26 0.92 9.83 18.64
C PHE A 26 0.24 10.20 17.32
N ALA A 27 0.19 9.24 16.39
CA ALA A 27 -0.47 9.43 15.10
C ALA A 27 -1.97 9.77 15.29
N GLU A 28 -2.65 9.12 16.23
CA GLU A 28 -4.04 9.40 16.57
C GLU A 28 -4.23 10.82 17.11
N ASP A 29 -3.47 11.20 18.14
CA ASP A 29 -3.56 12.53 18.75
C ASP A 29 -3.21 13.64 17.77
N PHE A 30 -2.21 13.41 16.90
CA PHE A 30 -1.81 14.33 15.85
C PHE A 30 -2.95 14.57 14.86
N GLY A 31 -3.52 13.49 14.29
CA GLY A 31 -4.64 13.59 13.36
C GLY A 31 -5.85 14.26 13.99
N LYS A 32 -6.14 13.95 15.26
CA LYS A 32 -7.27 14.55 16.00
C LYS A 32 -7.13 16.06 16.14
N ARG A 33 -5.91 16.58 16.37
CA ARG A 33 -5.64 18.03 16.40
C ARG A 33 -5.88 18.70 15.05
N LEU A 34 -5.72 17.96 13.96
CA LEU A 34 -6.03 18.41 12.60
C LEU A 34 -7.48 18.13 12.18
N GLY A 35 -8.32 17.63 13.10
CA GLY A 35 -9.72 17.32 12.82
C GLY A 35 -9.94 16.06 11.98
N MET A 36 -8.95 15.17 11.93
CA MET A 36 -8.99 13.91 11.19
C MET A 36 -8.97 12.73 12.14
N LYS A 37 -9.63 11.63 11.75
CA LYS A 37 -9.71 10.42 12.58
C LYS A 37 -8.77 9.36 12.05
N LEU A 38 -7.83 8.90 12.88
CA LEU A 38 -7.01 7.75 12.55
C LEU A 38 -7.90 6.51 12.41
N VAL A 39 -7.66 5.73 11.36
CA VAL A 39 -8.39 4.50 11.06
C VAL A 39 -7.51 3.30 11.38
N ASP A 40 -6.34 3.25 10.76
CA ASP A 40 -5.46 2.09 10.83
C ASP A 40 -4.03 2.45 10.36
N THR A 41 -3.13 1.48 10.44
CA THR A 41 -1.83 1.49 9.76
C THR A 41 -1.97 0.97 8.32
N TYR A 42 -1.08 1.39 7.43
CA TYR A 42 -1.03 0.90 6.06
C TYR A 42 0.01 -0.20 5.90
N ASN A 43 -0.40 -1.34 5.34
CA ASN A 43 0.42 -2.57 5.36
C ASN A 43 1.60 -2.56 4.36
N HIS A 44 1.59 -1.66 3.38
CA HIS A 44 2.59 -1.65 2.29
C HIS A 44 3.61 -0.51 2.45
N GLY A 45 3.98 -0.18 3.69
CA GLY A 45 5.06 0.76 3.97
C GLY A 45 5.20 1.08 5.46
N ASP A 46 6.37 1.60 5.83
CA ASP A 46 6.70 1.88 7.23
C ASP A 46 6.17 3.24 7.68
N ASN A 47 5.59 3.27 8.88
CA ASN A 47 5.10 4.49 9.52
C ASN A 47 4.05 5.26 8.69
N ILE A 48 3.28 4.51 7.90
CA ILE A 48 2.18 5.03 7.11
C ILE A 48 0.86 4.73 7.82
N PHE A 49 0.05 5.77 7.99
CA PHE A 49 -1.23 5.71 8.68
C PHE A 49 -2.37 6.16 7.76
N ILE A 50 -3.54 5.54 7.95
CA ILE A 50 -4.76 5.83 7.20
C ILE A 50 -5.63 6.77 8.05
N TYR A 51 -5.94 7.94 7.51
CA TYR A 51 -6.83 8.90 8.16
C TYR A 51 -8.13 9.08 7.38
N ASN A 52 -9.24 9.16 8.12
CA ASN A 52 -10.52 9.57 7.58
C ASN A 52 -10.60 11.10 7.49
N THR A 53 -11.04 11.59 6.34
CA THR A 53 -11.34 12.99 6.04
C THR A 53 -12.83 13.18 5.78
N LYS A 54 -13.27 14.44 5.65
CA LYS A 54 -14.60 14.74 5.12
C LYS A 54 -14.62 14.42 3.62
N LYS A 55 -15.77 13.94 3.12
CA LYS A 55 -15.94 13.64 1.68
C LYS A 55 -15.65 14.89 0.84
N GLY A 56 -14.76 14.78 -0.15
CA GLY A 56 -14.36 15.89 -1.02
C GLY A 56 -13.35 16.84 -0.39
N LYS A 57 -12.77 16.48 0.76
CA LYS A 57 -11.74 17.24 1.50
C LYS A 57 -10.45 16.44 1.68
N GLU A 58 -10.25 15.39 0.88
CA GLU A 58 -9.08 14.53 0.94
C GLU A 58 -7.80 15.31 0.60
N LEU A 59 -7.81 16.11 -0.48
CA LEU A 59 -6.67 16.95 -0.85
C LEU A 59 -6.37 18.02 0.21
N ASP A 60 -7.39 18.72 0.71
CA ASP A 60 -7.24 19.68 1.80
C ASP A 60 -6.62 19.00 3.04
N GLY A 61 -7.04 17.76 3.35
CA GLY A 61 -6.46 16.96 4.42
C GLY A 61 -4.97 16.67 4.20
N CYS A 62 -4.57 16.27 2.99
CA CYS A 62 -3.15 16.09 2.65
C CYS A 62 -2.35 17.38 2.86
N GLU A 63 -2.88 18.53 2.42
CA GLU A 63 -2.20 19.81 2.58
C GLU A 63 -2.08 20.24 4.05
N GLU A 64 -3.06 19.95 4.91
CA GLU A 64 -2.95 20.21 6.35
C GLU A 64 -1.80 19.42 6.99
N PHE A 65 -1.60 18.15 6.60
CA PHE A 65 -0.47 17.36 7.09
C PHE A 65 0.87 17.89 6.57
N LYS A 66 0.96 18.26 5.29
CA LYS A 66 2.21 18.76 4.67
C LYS A 66 2.74 20.03 5.32
N LYS A 67 1.90 20.84 5.97
CA LYS A 67 2.34 22.00 6.78
C LYS A 67 3.32 21.63 7.90
N TYR A 68 3.33 20.36 8.30
CA TYR A 68 4.19 19.83 9.36
C TYR A 68 5.31 18.95 8.79
N GLU A 69 5.99 19.43 7.74
CA GLU A 69 7.07 18.73 7.02
C GLU A 69 8.21 18.19 7.89
N LYS A 70 8.40 18.74 9.10
CA LYS A 70 9.37 18.22 10.09
C LYS A 70 9.02 16.82 10.58
N PHE A 71 7.74 16.48 10.61
CA PHE A 71 7.23 15.19 11.08
C PHE A 71 6.69 14.36 9.93
N ILE A 72 6.13 15.00 8.91
CA ILE A 72 5.49 14.36 7.77
C ILE A 72 6.48 14.23 6.63
N GLU A 73 6.69 13.00 6.17
CA GLU A 73 7.48 12.72 4.98
C GLU A 73 6.63 12.90 3.73
N TRP A 74 5.42 12.34 3.76
CA TRP A 74 4.52 12.33 2.64
C TRP A 74 3.06 12.26 3.11
N ALA A 75 2.16 12.88 2.36
CA ALA A 75 0.73 12.72 2.53
C ALA A 75 0.06 12.70 1.15
N GLY A 76 -0.82 11.73 0.92
CA GLY A 76 -1.43 11.50 -0.38
C GLY A 76 -2.76 10.77 -0.31
N LEU A 77 -3.42 10.75 -1.46
CA LEU A 77 -4.68 10.03 -1.62
C LEU A 77 -4.41 8.52 -1.62
N ARG A 78 -5.32 7.77 -0.99
CA ARG A 78 -5.22 6.32 -0.91
C ARG A 78 -5.65 5.67 -2.22
N ASP A 79 -4.71 5.14 -2.99
CA ASP A 79 -4.93 4.60 -4.33
C ASP A 79 -5.22 3.09 -4.34
N LEU A 80 -6.47 2.74 -4.67
CA LEU A 80 -6.95 1.36 -4.73
C LEU A 80 -6.30 0.53 -5.83
N LYS A 81 -5.96 1.13 -6.97
CA LYS A 81 -5.32 0.39 -8.06
C LYS A 81 -3.89 0.02 -7.70
N LEU A 82 -3.18 0.93 -7.03
CA LEU A 82 -1.84 0.65 -6.51
C LEU A 82 -1.88 -0.44 -5.43
N GLU A 83 -2.83 -0.39 -4.50
CA GLU A 83 -3.00 -1.42 -3.47
C GLU A 83 -3.27 -2.81 -4.06
N LYS A 84 -4.15 -2.90 -5.06
CA LYS A 84 -4.39 -4.16 -5.77
C LYS A 84 -3.11 -4.70 -6.43
N ARG A 85 -2.30 -3.82 -7.02
CA ARG A 85 -1.01 -4.19 -7.61
C ARG A 85 -0.02 -4.70 -6.56
N TRP A 86 0.09 -4.02 -5.42
CA TRP A 86 0.93 -4.47 -4.30
C TRP A 86 0.54 -5.86 -3.82
N LYS A 87 -0.75 -6.08 -3.58
CA LYS A 87 -1.27 -7.39 -3.17
C LYS A 87 -0.98 -8.49 -4.20
N HIS A 88 -1.11 -8.18 -5.49
CA HIS A 88 -0.80 -9.15 -6.54
C HIS A 88 0.70 -9.49 -6.59
N LEU A 89 1.55 -8.48 -6.40
CA LEU A 89 3.00 -8.68 -6.33
C LEU A 89 3.41 -9.50 -5.11
N GLU A 90 2.83 -9.22 -3.94
CA GLU A 90 3.04 -10.00 -2.71
C GLU A 90 2.63 -11.46 -2.90
N ASN A 91 1.47 -11.73 -3.50
CA ASN A 91 1.06 -13.09 -3.85
C ASN A 91 2.04 -13.78 -4.80
N SER A 92 2.58 -13.04 -5.77
CA SER A 92 3.54 -13.57 -6.75
C SER A 92 4.88 -13.90 -6.09
N VAL A 93 5.37 -13.03 -5.19
CA VAL A 93 6.58 -13.28 -4.40
C VAL A 93 6.39 -14.50 -3.49
N ASN A 94 5.28 -14.59 -2.77
CA ASN A 94 4.97 -15.75 -1.92
C ASN A 94 4.90 -17.05 -2.74
N LEU A 95 4.40 -17.00 -3.98
CA LEU A 95 4.39 -18.16 -4.87
C LEU A 95 5.81 -18.56 -5.30
N LEU A 96 6.65 -17.58 -5.66
CA LEU A 96 8.04 -17.81 -6.01
C LEU A 96 8.84 -18.38 -4.83
N GLU A 97 8.66 -17.85 -3.62
CA GLU A 97 9.32 -18.35 -2.41
C GLU A 97 8.93 -19.81 -2.14
N ARG A 98 7.64 -20.15 -2.23
CA ARG A 98 7.20 -21.55 -2.11
C ARG A 98 7.86 -22.45 -3.13
N LEU A 99 8.02 -21.99 -4.37
CA LEU A 99 8.65 -22.79 -5.41
C LEU A 99 10.14 -22.95 -5.18
N VAL A 100 10.82 -21.92 -4.66
CA VAL A 100 12.24 -22.01 -4.27
C VAL A 100 12.41 -23.01 -3.12
N ASP A 101 11.52 -22.97 -2.12
CA ASP A 101 11.49 -23.96 -1.04
C ASP A 101 11.14 -25.37 -1.56
N GLU A 102 10.31 -25.45 -2.61
CA GLU A 102 9.98 -26.69 -3.32
C GLU A 102 11.03 -27.11 -4.37
N CYS A 103 12.04 -26.28 -4.71
CA CYS A 103 13.13 -26.64 -5.64
C CYS A 103 14.16 -27.61 -5.05
N GLU A 104 13.99 -28.03 -3.80
CA GLU A 104 14.63 -29.27 -3.31
C GLU A 104 13.93 -30.54 -3.85
N LEU A 105 12.88 -30.40 -4.69
CA LEU A 105 12.19 -31.50 -5.37
C LEU A 105 12.82 -31.85 -6.73
N PRO A 106 12.70 -33.11 -7.20
CA PRO A 106 13.30 -33.58 -8.47
C PRO A 106 12.82 -32.79 -9.70
N ASP A 107 13.71 -32.62 -10.70
CA ASP A 107 13.54 -31.79 -11.91
C ASP A 107 12.18 -31.88 -12.63
N GLU A 108 11.54 -33.06 -12.62
CA GLU A 108 10.26 -33.29 -13.32
C GLU A 108 9.07 -32.53 -12.69
N GLU A 109 9.12 -32.25 -11.38
CA GLU A 109 8.03 -31.56 -10.67
C GLU A 109 8.13 -30.04 -10.79
N TYR A 110 9.36 -29.52 -10.94
CA TYR A 110 9.65 -28.10 -11.14
C TYR A 110 9.09 -27.58 -12.48
N ASP A 111 9.36 -28.29 -13.59
CA ASP A 111 8.95 -27.88 -14.93
C ASP A 111 7.43 -27.82 -15.10
N SER A 112 6.68 -28.71 -14.43
CA SER A 112 5.22 -28.69 -14.46
C SER A 112 4.64 -27.47 -13.74
N ARG A 113 5.26 -27.05 -12.62
CA ARG A 113 4.81 -25.91 -11.81
C ARG A 113 5.14 -24.58 -12.47
N VAL A 114 6.32 -24.46 -13.07
CA VAL A 114 6.71 -23.27 -13.84
C VAL A 114 5.72 -23.01 -14.99
N LYS A 115 5.26 -24.07 -15.68
CA LYS A 115 4.20 -23.96 -16.70
C LYS A 115 2.89 -23.42 -16.16
N GLU A 116 2.47 -23.86 -14.99
CA GLU A 116 1.22 -23.43 -14.35
C GLU A 116 1.23 -21.91 -14.05
N ILE A 117 2.40 -21.36 -13.73
CA ILE A 117 2.57 -19.94 -13.42
C ILE A 117 2.56 -19.09 -14.68
N VAL A 118 3.26 -19.52 -15.72
CA VAL A 118 3.23 -18.85 -17.03
C VAL A 118 1.79 -18.75 -17.52
N ASP A 119 1.01 -19.82 -17.39
CA ASP A 119 -0.41 -19.83 -17.76
C ASP A 119 -1.27 -18.86 -16.93
N ILE A 120 -0.97 -18.65 -15.65
CA ILE A 120 -1.67 -17.68 -14.79
C ILE A 120 -1.31 -16.24 -15.19
N LEU A 121 -0.04 -16.00 -15.50
CA LEU A 121 0.47 -14.68 -15.88
C LEU A 121 -0.01 -14.26 -17.27
N GLU A 122 -0.16 -15.18 -18.21
CA GLU A 122 -0.66 -14.90 -19.57
C GLU A 122 -2.19 -14.69 -19.64
N LYS A 123 -2.94 -15.16 -18.64
CA LYS A 123 -4.40 -15.00 -18.55
C LYS A 123 -4.85 -13.78 -17.74
N SER A 124 -3.92 -13.03 -17.15
CA SER A 124 -4.16 -11.84 -16.33
C SER A 124 -3.98 -10.55 -17.14
#